data_AF-A0A0X8E3Z6-F1
#
_entry.id   AF-A0A0X8E3Z6-F1
#
_cell.length_a   1.000
_cell.length_b   1.000
_cell.length_c   1.000
_cell.angle_alpha   90.00
_cell.angle_beta   90.00
_cell.angle_gamma   90.00
#
_symmetry.space_group_name_H-M   'P 1'
#
loop_
_entity.id
_entity.type
_entity.pdbx_description
1 polymer ?
#
loop_
_entity_poly.entity_id
_entity_poly.type
_entity_poly.pdbx_seq_one_letter_code
_entity_poly.pdbx_strand_id
1 'polypeptide(L)'
;MPQFSVDSDQIIATSNVVQAGIERLRAEAHSLTAQVNNLQGAWAGQASSAFQAAAGDWRTMNLQVDAILAALGQSLGSAGTHYAEIEQANARLFLR
;
A
#
# COMPACT_ATOMS: atom_id res chain seq x y z
N MET A 1 20.42 13.61 -25.54
CA MET A 1 20.05 13.81 -24.11
C MET A 1 18.77 13.01 -23.85
N PRO A 2 18.83 11.88 -23.08
CA PRO A 2 17.66 11.06 -22.74
C PRO A 2 17.41 10.88 -21.21
N GLN A 3 18.16 11.56 -20.35
CA GLN A 3 18.25 11.21 -18.92
C GLN A 3 16.92 11.41 -18.14
N PHE A 4 16.20 12.51 -18.40
CA PHE A 4 14.91 12.79 -17.72
C PHE A 4 13.78 11.80 -18.06
N SER A 5 13.69 11.34 -19.31
CA SER A 5 12.67 10.36 -19.74
C SER A 5 12.94 8.98 -19.13
N VAL A 6 14.21 8.56 -19.09
CA VAL A 6 14.62 7.29 -18.47
C VAL A 6 14.34 7.28 -16.96
N ASP A 7 14.63 8.38 -16.26
CA ASP A 7 14.33 8.51 -14.82
C ASP A 7 12.81 8.45 -14.56
N SER A 8 12.00 9.05 -15.43
CA SER A 8 10.53 9.05 -15.30
C SER A 8 9.93 7.65 -15.48
N ASP A 9 10.38 6.90 -16.48
CA ASP A 9 9.94 5.51 -16.70
C ASP A 9 10.30 4.61 -15.50
N GLN A 10 11.48 4.81 -14.91
CA GLN A 10 11.91 4.08 -13.72
C GLN A 10 11.04 4.41 -12.50
N ILE A 11 10.66 5.69 -12.31
CA ILE A 11 9.77 6.10 -11.22
C ILE A 11 8.37 5.52 -11.39
N ILE A 12 7.83 5.52 -12.61
CA ILE A 12 6.53 4.91 -12.91
C ILE A 12 6.57 3.40 -12.65
N ALA A 13 7.60 2.71 -13.15
CA ALA A 13 7.78 1.28 -12.94
C ALA A 13 7.89 0.94 -11.44
N THR A 14 8.69 1.70 -10.70
CA THR A 14 8.86 1.52 -9.25
C THR A 14 7.54 1.79 -8.50
N SER A 15 6.79 2.83 -8.90
CA SER A 15 5.47 3.12 -8.32
C SER A 15 4.50 1.96 -8.52
N ASN A 16 4.46 1.37 -9.71
CA ASN A 16 3.62 0.20 -9.99
C ASN A 16 4.01 -1.02 -9.14
N VAL A 17 5.32 -1.26 -8.97
CA VAL A 17 5.81 -2.34 -8.08
C VAL A 17 5.37 -2.10 -6.64
N VAL A 18 5.45 -0.86 -6.15
CA VAL A 18 5.01 -0.53 -4.79
C VAL A 18 3.50 -0.67 -4.63
N GLN A 19 2.68 -0.28 -5.62
CA GLN A 19 1.22 -0.49 -5.61
C GLN A 19 0.88 -1.99 -5.52
N ALA A 20 1.53 -2.83 -6.33
CA ALA A 20 1.33 -4.28 -6.26
C ALA A 20 1.76 -4.85 -4.89
N GLY A 21 2.79 -4.29 -4.26
CA GLY A 21 3.19 -4.62 -2.90
C GLY A 21 2.14 -4.22 -1.86
N ILE A 22 1.56 -3.02 -1.98
CA ILE A 22 0.48 -2.53 -1.13
C ILE A 22 -0.74 -3.48 -1.19
N GLU A 23 -1.16 -3.87 -2.39
CA GLU A 23 -2.30 -4.78 -2.57
C GLU A 23 -2.05 -6.15 -1.93
N ARG A 24 -0.83 -6.69 -2.08
CA ARG A 24 -0.44 -7.96 -1.47
C ARG A 24 -0.45 -7.90 0.06
N LEU A 25 0.12 -6.84 0.64
CA LEU A 25 0.11 -6.63 2.09
C LEU A 25 -1.30 -6.49 2.64
N ARG A 26 -2.19 -5.79 1.94
CA ARG A 26 -3.61 -5.71 2.30
C ARG A 26 -4.28 -7.08 2.29
N ALA A 27 -4.07 -7.88 1.25
CA ALA A 27 -4.63 -9.21 1.16
C ALA A 27 -4.14 -10.13 2.30
N GLU A 28 -2.84 -10.08 2.61
CA GLU A 28 -2.26 -10.82 3.74
C GLU A 28 -2.83 -10.37 5.09
N ALA A 29 -2.99 -9.06 5.31
CA ALA A 29 -3.54 -8.52 6.54
C ALA A 29 -5.03 -8.88 6.71
N HIS A 30 -5.82 -8.88 5.63
CA HIS A 30 -7.19 -9.39 5.64
C HIS A 30 -7.25 -10.90 5.96
N SER A 31 -6.37 -11.69 5.36
CA SER A 31 -6.27 -13.14 5.64
C SER A 31 -5.92 -13.41 7.10
N LEU A 32 -4.94 -12.68 7.65
CA LEU A 32 -4.55 -12.82 9.06
C LEU A 32 -5.68 -12.40 10.00
N THR A 33 -6.42 -11.34 9.67
CA THR A 33 -7.61 -10.92 10.44
C THR A 33 -8.68 -12.00 10.47
N ALA A 34 -8.95 -12.66 9.33
CA ALA A 34 -9.90 -13.77 9.28
C ALA A 34 -9.46 -14.96 10.15
N GLN A 35 -8.16 -15.29 10.14
CA GLN A 35 -7.59 -16.35 10.97
C GLN A 35 -7.69 -16.03 12.46
N VAL A 36 -7.37 -14.78 12.87
CA VAL A 36 -7.50 -14.32 14.26
C VAL A 36 -8.95 -14.41 14.74
N ASN A 37 -9.92 -13.98 13.92
CA ASN A 37 -11.34 -14.07 14.26
C ASN A 37 -11.81 -15.52 14.42
N ASN A 38 -11.32 -16.43 13.57
CA ASN A 38 -11.65 -17.85 13.66
C ASN A 38 -11.09 -18.48 14.95
N LEU A 39 -9.82 -18.18 15.26
CA LEU A 39 -9.19 -18.60 16.52
C LEU A 39 -9.92 -18.03 17.75
N GLN A 40 -10.42 -16.80 17.68
CA GLN A 40 -11.18 -16.17 18.76
C GLN A 40 -12.48 -16.95 19.06
N GLY A 41 -13.17 -17.44 18.03
CA GLY A 41 -14.38 -18.25 18.20
C GLY A 41 -14.12 -19.65 18.76
N ALA A 42 -12.94 -20.21 18.48
CA ALA A 42 -12.56 -21.54 18.94
C ALA A 42 -11.99 -21.56 20.37
N TRP A 43 -11.39 -20.46 20.84
CA TRP A 43 -10.67 -20.42 22.11
C TRP A 43 -11.56 -19.99 23.28
N ALA A 44 -12.20 -20.96 23.95
CA ALA A 44 -12.96 -20.75 25.18
C ALA A 44 -12.12 -21.05 26.44
N GLY A 45 -12.43 -20.39 27.56
CA GLY A 45 -11.82 -20.66 28.88
C GLY A 45 -11.05 -19.47 29.48
N GLN A 46 -10.29 -19.72 30.55
CA GLN A 46 -9.59 -18.69 31.33
C GLN A 46 -8.53 -17.88 30.54
N ALA A 47 -8.03 -18.41 29.42
CA ALA A 47 -7.10 -17.71 28.52
C ALA A 47 -7.79 -16.86 27.43
N SER A 48 -9.13 -16.91 27.32
CA SER A 48 -9.89 -16.21 26.28
C SER A 48 -9.73 -14.69 26.35
N SER A 49 -9.61 -14.12 27.55
CA SER A 49 -9.41 -12.68 27.74
C SER A 49 -8.08 -12.19 27.17
N ALA A 50 -6.99 -12.94 27.36
CA ALA A 50 -5.67 -12.61 26.82
C ALA A 50 -5.67 -12.68 25.29
N PHE A 51 -6.33 -13.68 24.71
CA PHE A 51 -6.46 -13.78 23.25
C PHE A 51 -7.34 -12.66 22.68
N GLN A 52 -8.44 -12.31 23.35
CA GLN A 52 -9.29 -11.18 22.95
C GLN A 52 -8.54 -9.85 22.95
N ALA A 53 -7.66 -9.64 23.93
CA ALA A 53 -6.77 -8.47 23.97
C ALA A 53 -5.82 -8.46 22.77
N ALA A 54 -5.09 -9.56 22.52
CA ALA A 54 -4.20 -9.69 21.37
C ALA A 54 -4.93 -9.51 20.01
N ALA A 55 -6.16 -10.03 19.90
CA ALA A 55 -7.00 -9.82 18.72
C ALA A 55 -7.46 -8.35 18.57
N GLY A 56 -7.61 -7.62 19.68
CA GLY A 56 -7.87 -6.18 19.70
C GLY A 56 -6.66 -5.37 19.24
N ASP A 57 -5.47 -5.71 19.72
CA ASP A 57 -4.21 -5.08 19.32
C ASP A 57 -3.96 -5.30 17.82
N TRP A 58 -4.18 -6.53 17.33
CA TRP A 58 -4.11 -6.85 15.91
C TRP A 58 -5.07 -5.98 15.08
N ARG A 59 -6.34 -5.84 15.48
CA ARG A 59 -7.32 -5.01 14.76
C ARG A 59 -6.90 -3.55 14.69
N THR A 60 -6.34 -3.02 15.78
CA THR A 60 -5.82 -1.64 15.83
C THR A 60 -4.64 -1.48 14.87
N MET A 61 -3.69 -2.40 14.91
CA MET A 61 -2.54 -2.38 14.01
C MET A 61 -2.96 -2.52 12.53
N ASN A 62 -3.93 -3.38 12.23
CA ASN A 62 -4.45 -3.57 10.87
C ASN A 62 -5.06 -2.28 10.29
N LEU A 63 -5.82 -1.52 11.10
CA LEU A 63 -6.34 -0.22 10.69
C LEU A 63 -5.21 0.78 10.38
N GLN A 64 -4.15 0.79 11.19
CA GLN A 64 -3.01 1.66 10.99
C GLN A 64 -2.21 1.29 9.73
N VAL A 65 -2.02 -0.01 9.47
CA VAL A 65 -1.39 -0.50 8.24
C VAL A 65 -2.19 -0.06 7.02
N ASP A 66 -3.51 -0.26 7.03
CA ASP A 66 -4.34 0.14 5.89
C ASP A 66 -4.29 1.66 5.62
N ALA A 67 -4.32 2.49 6.68
CA ALA A 67 -4.20 3.93 6.56
C ALA A 67 -2.84 4.36 5.97
N ILE A 68 -1.74 3.75 6.42
CA ILE A 68 -0.39 4.01 5.89
C ILE A 68 -0.29 3.60 4.42
N LEU A 69 -0.78 2.41 4.07
CA LEU A 69 -0.75 1.91 2.71
C LEU A 69 -1.63 2.75 1.77
N ALA A 70 -2.78 3.24 2.23
CA ALA A 70 -3.63 4.16 1.49
C ALA A 70 -2.91 5.49 1.20
N ALA A 71 -2.30 6.10 2.22
CA ALA A 71 -1.57 7.37 2.08
C ALA A 71 -0.36 7.23 1.15
N LEU A 72 0.38 6.12 1.25
CA LEU A 72 1.50 5.81 0.36
C LEU A 72 1.01 5.63 -1.08
N GLY A 73 -0.06 4.86 -1.28
CA GLY A 73 -0.65 4.63 -2.58
C GLY A 73 -1.12 5.92 -3.27
N GLN A 74 -1.75 6.83 -2.51
CA GLN A 74 -2.17 8.13 -3.01
C GLN A 74 -0.99 9.04 -3.38
N SER A 75 0.06 9.05 -2.56
CA SER A 75 1.27 9.84 -2.83
C SER A 75 1.99 9.38 -4.10
N LEU A 76 2.08 8.06 -4.30
CA LEU A 76 2.70 7.48 -5.51
C LEU A 76 1.86 7.73 -6.76
N GLY A 77 0.53 7.64 -6.67
CA GLY A 77 -0.35 7.98 -7.79
C GLY A 77 -0.24 9.46 -8.20
N SER A 78 -0.17 10.36 -7.22
CA SER A 78 0.07 11.78 -7.44
C SER A 78 1.44 12.04 -8.11
N ALA A 79 2.50 11.41 -7.61
CA ALA A 79 3.83 11.52 -8.21
C ALA A 79 3.83 11.04 -9.68
N GLY A 80 3.26 9.87 -9.97
CA GLY A 80 3.18 9.34 -11.33
C GLY A 80 2.43 10.27 -12.30
N THR A 81 1.34 10.90 -11.85
CA THR A 81 0.58 11.87 -12.66
C THR A 81 1.41 13.12 -12.94
N HIS A 82 2.07 13.65 -11.92
CA HIS A 82 2.90 14.84 -12.04
C HIS A 82 4.08 14.64 -13.00
N TYR A 83 4.74 13.48 -12.96
CA TYR A 83 5.82 13.16 -13.90
C TYR A 83 5.33 13.05 -15.35
N ALA A 84 4.17 12.43 -15.58
CA ALA A 84 3.59 12.33 -16.92
C ALA A 84 3.26 13.71 -17.53
N GLU A 85 2.78 14.65 -16.71
CA GLU A 85 2.49 16.03 -17.13
C GLU A 85 3.77 16.80 -17.52
N ILE A 86 4.84 16.66 -16.73
CA ILE A 86 6.14 17.31 -16.99
C ILE A 86 6.72 16.79 -18.31
N GLU A 87 6.68 15.49 -18.56
CA GLU A 87 7.20 14.92 -19.80
C GLU A 87 6.43 15.40 -21.04
N GLN A 88 5.10 15.47 -20.96
CA GLN A 88 4.28 16.04 -22.04
C GLN A 88 4.55 17.53 -22.25
N ALA A 89 4.81 18.30 -21.19
CA ALA A 89 5.19 19.69 -21.30
C ALA A 89 6.55 19.85 -22.01
N ASN A 90 7.54 19.03 -21.63
CA ASN A 90 8.86 19.02 -22.25
C ASN A 90 8.79 18.61 -23.73
N ALA A 91 8.05 17.55 -24.07
CA ALA A 91 7.87 17.12 -25.46
C ALA A 91 7.31 18.24 -26.35
N ARG A 92 6.37 19.04 -25.81
CA ARG A 92 5.80 20.21 -26.51
C ARG A 92 6.83 21.32 -26.78
N LEU A 93 7.87 21.46 -25.97
CA LEU A 93 8.94 22.44 -26.19
C LEU A 93 9.82 22.09 -27.39
N PHE A 94 9.98 20.80 -27.68
CA PHE A 94 10.79 20.29 -28.78
C PHE A 94 10.01 20.03 -30.09
N LEU A 95 8.68 20.20 -30.07
CA LEU A 95 7.82 20.16 -31.26
C LEU A 95 7.76 21.52 -32.01
N ARG A 96 8.65 22.45 -31.67
CA ARG A 96 8.76 23.78 -32.27
C ARG A 96 9.99 23.89 -33.16
#